data_AF-A0A2B7GJ76-F1
#
_entry.id   AF-A0A2B7GJ76-F1
#
_cell.length_a   1.000
_cell.length_b   1.000
_cell.length_c   1.000
_cell.angle_alpha   90.00
_cell.angle_beta   90.00
_cell.angle_gamma   90.00
#
_symmetry.space_group_name_H-M   'P 1'
#
loop_
_entity.id
_entity.type
_entity.pdbx_description
1 polymer ?
#
loop_
_entity_poly.entity_id
_entity_poly.type
_entity_poly.pdbx_seq_one_letter_code
_entity_poly.pdbx_strand_id
1 'polypeptide(L)'
;MTDLTIPQDADAAQARALVREHFEIGDVVEVRDAERTEDHQMDTTGEVTGFEPDYLEIDDQPLGEGSARYEEIQTVAKIESE
;
A
#
# COMPACT_ATOMS: atom_id res chain seq x y z
N MET A 1 -13.13 -7.72 -4.32
CA MET A 1 -12.11 -6.71 -4.66
C MET A 1 -12.49 -5.42 -3.94
N THR A 2 -11.64 -4.97 -3.01
CA THR A 2 -11.90 -3.78 -2.17
C THR A 2 -10.85 -2.73 -2.52
N ASP A 3 -11.24 -1.60 -3.09
CA ASP A 3 -10.34 -0.48 -3.32
C ASP A 3 -10.47 0.58 -2.22
N LEU A 4 -9.32 1.07 -1.76
CA LEU A 4 -9.18 2.16 -0.81
C LEU A 4 -8.32 3.24 -1.46
N THR A 5 -8.92 4.38 -1.75
CA THR A 5 -8.18 5.56 -2.20
C THR A 5 -7.72 6.36 -0.98
N ILE A 6 -6.41 6.57 -0.85
CA ILE A 6 -5.85 7.41 0.22
C ILE A 6 -5.90 8.87 -0.26
N PRO A 7 -6.49 9.78 0.51
CA PRO A 7 -6.48 11.19 0.17
C PRO A 7 -5.04 11.71 0.08
N GLN A 8 -4.70 12.50 -0.94
CA GLN A 8 -3.38 13.14 -1.08
C GLN A 8 -3.02 14.10 0.08
N ASP A 9 -3.99 14.47 0.91
CA ASP A 9 -3.84 15.33 2.10
C ASP A 9 -3.76 14.50 3.39
N ALA A 10 -3.87 13.16 3.30
CA ALA A 10 -3.80 12.27 4.44
C ALA A 10 -2.33 12.04 4.82
N ASP A 11 -1.96 12.44 6.04
CA ASP A 11 -0.65 12.10 6.59
C ASP A 11 -0.50 10.58 6.78
N ALA A 12 0.74 10.11 6.93
CA ALA A 12 1.07 8.71 7.15
C ALA A 12 0.20 8.04 8.24
N ALA A 13 -0.09 8.75 9.33
CA ALA A 13 -0.94 8.25 10.41
C ALA A 13 -2.41 8.03 9.99
N GLN A 14 -2.96 8.92 9.14
CA GLN A 14 -4.33 8.81 8.63
C GLN A 14 -4.43 7.68 7.61
N ALA A 15 -3.49 7.66 6.66
CA ALA A 15 -3.36 6.61 5.66
C ALA A 15 -3.23 5.22 6.32
N ARG A 16 -2.37 5.08 7.34
CA ARG A 16 -2.26 3.86 8.14
C ARG A 16 -3.56 3.46 8.82
N ALA A 17 -4.30 4.42 9.40
CA ALA A 17 -5.57 4.12 10.05
C ALA A 17 -6.60 3.58 9.04
N LEU A 18 -6.68 4.19 7.86
CA LEU A 18 -7.55 3.73 6.78
C LEU A 18 -7.16 2.32 6.29
N VAL A 19 -5.86 2.10 6.08
CA VAL A 19 -5.37 0.78 5.65
C VAL A 19 -5.64 -0.28 6.73
N ARG A 20 -5.41 0.02 8.00
CA ARG A 20 -5.69 -0.92 9.10
C ARG A 20 -7.19 -1.19 9.30
N GLU A 21 -8.06 -0.24 8.95
CA GLU A 21 -9.51 -0.42 9.03
C GLU A 21 -10.04 -1.31 7.89
N HIS A 22 -9.40 -1.28 6.73
CA HIS A 22 -9.84 -1.98 5.53
C HIS A 22 -9.06 -3.28 5.21
N PHE A 23 -7.85 -3.45 5.76
CA PHE A 23 -6.93 -4.54 5.45
C PHE A 23 -6.34 -5.14 6.73
N GLU A 24 -6.03 -6.43 6.68
CA GLU A 24 -5.42 -7.17 7.79
C GLU A 24 -4.07 -7.79 7.39
N ILE A 25 -3.26 -8.18 8.37
CA ILE A 25 -2.02 -8.92 8.11
C ILE A 25 -2.38 -10.27 7.51
N GLY A 26 -1.73 -10.63 6.40
CA GLY A 26 -2.05 -11.79 5.58
C GLY A 26 -2.98 -11.50 4.39
N ASP A 27 -3.43 -10.24 4.21
CA ASP A 27 -4.13 -9.85 3.00
C ASP A 27 -3.17 -9.50 1.87
N VAL A 28 -3.49 -9.96 0.66
CA VAL A 28 -2.78 -9.57 -0.55
C VAL A 28 -3.35 -8.25 -1.06
N VAL A 29 -2.49 -7.25 -1.19
CA VAL A 29 -2.85 -5.90 -1.63
C VAL A 29 -1.99 -5.44 -2.81
N GLU A 30 -2.62 -4.67 -3.67
CA GLU A 30 -1.99 -3.89 -4.73
C GLU A 30 -1.93 -2.43 -4.28
N VAL A 31 -0.74 -1.87 -4.23
CA VAL A 31 -0.45 -0.50 -3.86
C VAL A 31 -0.04 0.25 -5.12
N ARG A 32 -0.64 1.43 -5.32
CA ARG A 32 -0.34 2.32 -6.45
C ARG A 32 0.21 3.64 -5.92
N ASP A 33 1.42 3.96 -6.34
CA ASP A 33 2.11 5.20 -5.98
C ASP A 33 1.63 6.41 -6.78
N ALA A 34 1.63 7.57 -6.12
CA ALA A 34 1.28 8.86 -6.71
C ALA A 34 2.42 9.48 -7.54
N GLU A 35 3.68 9.12 -7.24
CA GLU A 35 4.86 9.74 -7.85
C GLU A 35 5.05 9.30 -9.30
N ARG A 36 4.56 10.13 -10.21
CA ARG A 36 4.82 10.07 -11.64
C ARG A 36 6.29 10.28 -11.94
N THR A 37 6.95 9.24 -12.45
CA THR A 37 7.81 9.43 -13.63
C THR A 37 7.19 8.64 -14.78
N GLU A 38 7.05 9.28 -15.93
CA GLU A 38 6.21 8.90 -17.09
C GLU A 38 6.53 7.53 -17.74
N ASP A 39 7.39 6.71 -17.14
CA ASP A 39 7.87 5.44 -17.67
C ASP A 39 7.66 4.23 -16.73
N HIS A 40 7.36 4.41 -15.43
CA HIS A 40 7.16 3.30 -14.50
C HIS A 40 6.08 3.65 -13.46
N GLN A 41 4.82 3.39 -13.79
CA GLN A 41 3.80 3.16 -12.76
C GLN A 41 4.20 1.85 -12.06
N MET A 42 4.79 1.94 -10.87
CA MET A 42 5.12 0.75 -10.09
C MET A 42 3.88 0.38 -9.29
N ASP A 43 3.05 -0.48 -9.87
CA ASP A 43 2.02 -1.18 -9.11
C ASP A 43 2.72 -2.24 -8.26
N THR A 44 2.74 -2.00 -6.94
CA THR A 44 3.36 -2.87 -5.95
C THR A 44 2.32 -3.88 -5.49
N THR A 45 2.54 -5.18 -5.71
CA THR A 45 1.63 -6.22 -5.22
C THR A 45 2.34 -7.09 -4.19
N GLY A 46 1.67 -7.42 -3.09
CA GLY A 46 2.10 -8.50 -2.21
C GLY A 46 1.24 -8.63 -0.96
N GLU A 47 1.64 -9.55 -0.08
CA GLU A 47 0.95 -9.81 1.19
C GLU A 47 1.38 -8.83 2.28
N VAL A 48 0.41 -8.24 2.98
CA VAL A 48 0.64 -7.37 4.13
C VAL A 48 1.22 -8.19 5.28
N THR A 49 2.45 -7.90 5.67
CA THR A 49 3.12 -8.53 6.82
C THR A 49 3.09 -7.64 8.06
N GLY A 50 2.99 -6.32 7.87
CA GLY A 50 3.08 -5.35 8.96
C GLY A 50 2.60 -3.96 8.61
N PHE A 51 2.17 -3.23 9.65
CA PHE A 51 1.70 -1.84 9.56
C PHE A 51 2.60 -0.92 10.38
N GLU A 52 3.74 -0.54 9.79
CA GLU A 52 4.71 0.37 10.39
C GLU A 52 4.15 1.81 10.44
N PRO A 53 4.73 2.73 11.24
CA PRO A 53 4.21 4.09 11.36
C PRO A 53 4.36 4.93 10.07
N ASP A 54 5.41 4.68 9.30
CA ASP A 54 5.77 5.45 8.10
C ASP A 54 5.47 4.69 6.79
N TYR A 55 5.39 3.36 6.82
CA TYR A 55 5.21 2.52 5.64
C TYR A 55 4.39 1.26 5.91
N LEU A 56 3.88 0.67 4.83
CA LEU A 56 3.24 -0.64 4.81
C LEU A 56 4.30 -1.69 4.44
N GLU A 57 4.42 -2.75 5.23
CA GLU A 57 5.35 -3.85 4.97
C GLU A 57 4.64 -4.94 4.17
N ILE A 58 5.28 -5.34 3.06
CA ILE A 58 4.73 -6.29 2.09
C ILE A 58 5.80 -7.34 1.73
N ASP A 59 5.52 -8.63 1.94
CA ASP A 59 6.53 -9.72 1.85
C ASP A 59 7.01 -10.02 0.41
N ASP A 60 6.12 -9.86 -0.59
CA ASP A 60 6.36 -10.38 -1.95
C ASP A 60 7.28 -9.49 -2.81
N GLN A 61 7.91 -8.48 -2.22
CA GLN A 61 8.82 -7.58 -2.90
C GLN A 61 10.24 -7.59 -2.30
N PRO A 62 11.27 -7.47 -3.15
CA PRO A 62 12.65 -7.50 -2.68
C PRO A 62 12.92 -6.36 -1.68
N LEU A 63 13.59 -6.70 -0.58
CA LEU A 63 14.05 -5.78 0.47
C LEU A 63 14.81 -4.60 -0.17
N GLY A 64 14.14 -3.44 -0.25
CA GLY A 64 14.60 -2.24 -0.96
C GLY A 64 13.49 -1.57 -1.77
N GLU A 65 12.56 -2.35 -2.32
CA GLU A 65 11.36 -1.91 -3.05
C GLU A 65 10.04 -2.37 -2.38
N GLY A 66 10.12 -3.30 -1.40
CA GLY A 66 8.97 -3.91 -0.71
C GLY A 66 8.32 -3.14 0.43
N SER A 67 8.50 -1.82 0.49
CA SER A 67 7.92 -0.99 1.55
C SER A 67 7.31 0.26 0.95
N ALA A 68 6.00 0.28 0.87
CA ALA A 68 5.28 1.43 0.33
C ALA A 68 5.03 2.45 1.43
N ARG A 69 5.52 3.68 1.28
CA ARG A 69 5.30 4.74 2.26
C ARG A 69 3.90 5.28 2.16
N TYR A 70 3.24 5.46 3.29
CA TYR A 70 1.88 5.98 3.30
C TYR A 70 1.72 7.36 2.64
N GLU A 71 2.77 8.17 2.61
CA GLU A 71 2.78 9.47 1.94
C GLU A 71 2.90 9.37 0.40
N GLU A 72 3.44 8.27 -0.11
CA GLU A 72 3.63 8.02 -1.54
C GLU A 72 2.46 7.22 -2.15
N ILE A 73 1.73 6.48 -1.29
CA ILE A 73 0.56 5.68 -1.66
C ILE A 73 -0.64 6.54 -2.04
N GLN A 74 -1.12 6.38 -3.27
CA GLN A 74 -2.38 6.97 -3.72
C GLN A 74 -3.57 6.03 -3.53
N THR A 75 -3.37 4.74 -3.76
CA THR A 75 -4.46 3.75 -3.74
C THR A 75 -3.93 2.40 -3.27
N VAL A 76 -4.73 1.73 -2.43
CA VAL A 76 -4.50 0.35 -1.99
C VAL A 76 -5.73 -0.46 -2.39
N ALA A 77 -5.55 -1.55 -3.11
CA ALA A 77 -6.63 -2.43 -3.55
C ALA A 77 -6.39 -3.87 -3.06
N LYS A 78 -7.39 -4.46 -2.42
CA LYS A 78 -7.35 -5.86 -1.96
C LYS A 78 -7.54 -6.78 -3.15
N ILE A 79 -6.58 -7.66 -3.36
CA ILE A 79 -6.64 -8.73 -4.34
C ILE A 79 -7.09 -9.98 -3.59
N GLU A 80 -8.26 -10.50 -3.94
CA GLU A 80 -8.69 -11.80 -3.42
C GLU A 80 -7.89 -12.86 -4.18
N SER A 81 -6.93 -13.50 -3.53
CA SER A 81 -6.30 -14.71 -4.07
C SER A 81 -7.31 -15.87 -3.96
N GLU A 82 -7.68 -16.45 -5.10
CA GLU A 82 -8.59 -17.61 -5.21
C GLU A 82 -8.05 -18.88 -4.53
#